data_AF-A0AAJ2A2W8-F1
#
_entry.id   AF-A0AAJ2A2W8-F1
#
_cell.length_a   1.000
_cell.length_b   1.000
_cell.length_c   1.000
_cell.angle_alpha   90.00
_cell.angle_beta   90.00
_cell.angle_gamma   90.00
#
_symmetry.space_group_name_H-M   'P 1'
#
loop_
_entity.id
_entity.type
_entity.pdbx_description
1 polymer ?
#
loop_
_entity_poly.entity_id
_entity_poly.type
_entity_poly.pdbx_seq_one_letter_code
_entity_poly.pdbx_strand_id
1 'polypeptide(L)'
;MMTAMLVNQRQSAEFAILAPTIEVANNSFAPSRDMVKHEPELEPIFQVQVHVKTITHRITGATLKVVAADANTVSGKKSVGTLVDELWLFGKMANAEDMLREAIGGLAARPEGFVIYLTTQSNEPPAGVFAKKLQYARDVRDGKIIDKQFVPVIYEHPPEMVRSKEHLKVENLAMVNPNFGFSVDQAFLEREFRKAREEGEESFRG
;
A
#
# COMPACT_ATOMS: atom_id res chain seq x y z
N MET A 1 2.83 -8.84 3.86
CA MET A 1 2.57 -10.03 3.02
C MET A 1 3.32 -11.28 3.49
N MET A 2 4.64 -11.23 3.74
CA MET A 2 5.40 -12.41 4.19
C MET A 2 4.84 -13.10 5.45
N THR A 3 4.45 -12.32 6.46
CA THR A 3 3.78 -12.88 7.65
C THR A 3 2.50 -13.62 7.30
N ALA A 4 1.66 -13.06 6.41
CA ALA A 4 0.43 -13.71 5.96
C ALA A 4 0.73 -15.02 5.21
N MET A 5 1.77 -15.04 4.38
CA MET A 5 2.24 -16.27 3.71
C MET A 5 2.67 -17.33 4.73
N LEU A 6 3.39 -16.93 5.80
CA LEU A 6 3.91 -17.83 6.82
C LEU A 6 2.81 -18.42 7.71
N VAL A 7 1.81 -17.63 8.11
CA VAL A 7 0.71 -18.08 8.97
C VAL A 7 -0.48 -18.66 8.20
N ASN A 8 -0.46 -18.60 6.86
CA ASN A 8 -1.53 -19.11 6.02
C ASN A 8 -1.65 -20.63 6.12
N GLN A 9 -2.86 -21.10 6.37
CA GLN A 9 -3.18 -22.54 6.43
C GLN A 9 -3.81 -23.09 5.15
N ARG A 10 -4.29 -22.22 4.24
CA ARG A 10 -4.92 -22.65 3.00
C ARG A 10 -3.88 -23.22 2.04
N GLN A 11 -4.11 -24.44 1.59
CA GLN A 11 -3.31 -25.09 0.55
C GLN A 11 -3.46 -24.36 -0.78
N SER A 12 -2.35 -24.16 -1.49
CA SER A 12 -2.30 -23.50 -2.80
C SER A 12 -2.95 -22.12 -2.83
N ALA A 13 -2.87 -21.38 -1.72
CA ALA A 13 -3.37 -20.01 -1.65
C ALA A 13 -2.59 -19.09 -2.60
N GLU A 14 -3.31 -18.21 -3.32
CA GLU A 14 -2.68 -17.18 -4.14
C GLU A 14 -2.69 -15.85 -3.41
N PHE A 15 -1.53 -15.21 -3.30
CA PHE A 15 -1.35 -13.86 -2.81
C PHE A 15 -0.79 -13.00 -3.94
N ALA A 16 -1.24 -11.75 -4.01
CA ALA A 16 -0.87 -10.83 -5.07
C ALA A 16 -0.28 -9.53 -4.53
N ILE A 17 0.74 -9.02 -5.21
CA ILE A 17 1.19 -7.63 -5.14
C ILE A 17 0.70 -6.97 -6.43
N LEU A 18 -0.32 -6.13 -6.31
CA LEU A 18 -0.89 -5.35 -7.39
C LEU A 18 -0.38 -3.91 -7.28
N ALA A 19 0.23 -3.41 -8.36
CA ALA A 19 0.69 -2.03 -8.43
C ALA A 19 0.51 -1.47 -9.85
N PRO A 20 0.54 -0.13 -10.03
CA PRO A 20 0.36 0.51 -11.33
C PRO A 20 1.39 0.06 -12.36
N THR A 21 2.62 -0.21 -11.91
CA THR A 21 3.71 -0.71 -12.75
C THR A 21 4.45 -1.84 -12.05
N ILE A 22 5.19 -2.63 -12.85
CA ILE A 22 6.08 -3.69 -12.35
C ILE A 22 7.19 -3.12 -11.45
N GLU A 23 7.63 -1.90 -11.72
CA GLU A 23 8.64 -1.19 -10.94
C GLU A 23 8.12 -0.85 -9.54
N VAL A 24 6.91 -0.29 -9.44
CA VAL A 24 6.28 -0.04 -8.14
C VAL A 24 6.08 -1.36 -7.37
N ALA A 25 5.58 -2.40 -8.04
CA ALA A 25 5.41 -3.70 -7.38
C ALA A 25 6.74 -4.30 -6.85
N ASN A 26 7.89 -3.95 -7.45
CA ASN A 26 9.19 -4.37 -6.95
C ASN A 26 9.54 -3.76 -5.59
N ASN A 27 9.00 -2.59 -5.25
CA ASN A 27 9.22 -1.98 -3.93
C ASN A 27 8.68 -2.86 -2.80
N SER A 28 7.66 -3.67 -3.08
CA SER A 28 7.14 -4.69 -2.16
C SER A 28 7.77 -6.07 -2.35
N PHE A 29 8.05 -6.49 -3.60
CA PHE A 29 8.59 -7.82 -3.89
C PHE A 29 10.07 -7.98 -3.51
N ALA A 30 10.91 -6.99 -3.80
CA ALA A 30 12.36 -7.11 -3.57
C ALA A 30 12.68 -7.23 -2.07
N PRO A 31 12.11 -6.43 -1.16
CA PRO A 31 12.28 -6.65 0.28
C PRO A 31 11.74 -8.00 0.73
N SER A 32 10.57 -8.44 0.20
CA SER A 32 10.01 -9.76 0.53
C SER A 32 10.94 -10.91 0.12
N ARG A 33 11.57 -10.83 -1.06
CA ARG A 33 12.62 -11.76 -1.51
C ARG A 33 13.81 -11.71 -0.56
N ASP A 34 14.26 -10.51 -0.21
CA ASP A 34 15.48 -10.34 0.57
C ASP A 34 15.29 -10.76 2.03
N MET A 35 14.08 -10.65 2.58
CA MET A 35 13.71 -11.27 3.86
C MET A 35 13.95 -12.78 3.82
N VAL A 36 13.51 -13.48 2.77
CA VAL A 36 13.73 -14.92 2.64
C VAL A 36 15.21 -15.27 2.48
N LYS A 37 15.97 -14.45 1.73
CA LYS A 37 17.39 -14.70 1.46
C LYS A 37 18.29 -14.48 2.67
N HIS A 38 17.94 -13.55 3.56
CA HIS A 38 18.79 -13.16 4.68
C HIS A 38 18.31 -13.71 6.02
N GLU A 39 17.18 -14.44 6.05
CA GLU A 39 16.68 -15.12 7.24
C GLU A 39 16.81 -16.64 7.08
N PRO A 40 17.77 -17.29 7.75
CA PRO A 40 18.02 -18.73 7.63
C PRO A 40 16.79 -19.61 7.92
N GLU A 41 15.89 -19.16 8.78
CA GLU A 41 14.66 -19.91 9.09
C GLU A 41 13.63 -19.88 7.95
N LEU A 42 13.67 -18.86 7.08
CA LEU A 42 12.72 -18.71 5.98
C LEU A 42 13.16 -19.44 4.70
N GLU A 43 14.46 -19.61 4.48
CA GLU A 43 15.02 -20.29 3.31
C GLU A 43 14.47 -21.74 3.09
N PRO A 44 14.34 -22.61 4.11
CA PRO A 44 13.77 -23.94 3.93
C PRO A 44 12.24 -23.92 3.74
N ILE A 45 11.57 -22.82 4.11
CA ILE A 45 10.11 -22.68 4.03
C ILE A 45 9.69 -22.10 2.69
N PHE A 46 10.48 -21.18 2.14
CA PHE A 46 10.13 -20.42 0.95
C PHE A 46 11.08 -20.70 -0.22
N GLN A 47 10.52 -20.72 -1.43
CA GLN A 47 11.27 -20.73 -2.67
C GLN A 47 11.07 -19.40 -3.38
N VAL A 48 12.16 -18.66 -3.64
CA VAL A 48 12.08 -17.41 -4.40
C VAL A 48 12.47 -17.63 -5.85
N GLN A 49 11.60 -17.24 -6.77
CA GLN A 49 11.80 -17.29 -8.22
C GLN A 49 11.78 -15.86 -8.78
N VAL A 50 12.97 -15.26 -8.90
CA VAL A 50 13.12 -13.84 -9.27
C VAL A 50 12.64 -13.54 -10.69
N HIS A 51 12.94 -14.42 -11.65
CA HIS A 51 12.60 -14.23 -13.07
C HIS A 51 11.10 -14.13 -13.33
N VAL A 52 10.27 -14.83 -12.53
CA VAL A 52 8.80 -14.76 -12.58
C VAL A 52 8.20 -14.01 -11.39
N LYS A 53 9.03 -13.31 -10.60
CA LYS A 53 8.62 -12.51 -9.43
C LYS A 53 7.62 -13.22 -8.52
N THR A 54 7.95 -14.46 -8.16
CA THR A 54 7.11 -15.33 -7.34
C THR A 54 7.87 -15.82 -6.11
N ILE A 55 7.22 -15.85 -4.95
CA ILE A 55 7.69 -16.53 -3.74
C ILE A 55 6.69 -17.64 -3.41
N THR A 56 7.16 -18.87 -3.25
CA THR A 56 6.32 -20.05 -3.00
C THR A 56 6.59 -20.60 -1.61
N HIS A 57 5.55 -20.82 -0.81
CA HIS A 57 5.62 -21.55 0.45
C HIS A 57 5.68 -23.05 0.15
N ARG A 58 6.80 -23.71 0.47
CA ARG A 58 7.06 -25.11 0.08
C ARG A 58 6.11 -26.12 0.73
N ILE A 59 5.66 -25.85 1.96
CA ILE A 59 4.75 -26.76 2.69
C ILE A 59 3.31 -26.66 2.18
N THR A 60 2.74 -25.45 2.07
CA THR A 60 1.33 -25.25 1.69
C THR A 60 1.12 -25.10 0.19
N GLY A 61 2.18 -24.89 -0.59
CA GLY A 61 2.08 -24.53 -2.01
C GLY A 61 1.55 -23.12 -2.27
N ALA A 62 1.34 -22.31 -1.22
CA ALA A 62 0.88 -20.93 -1.39
C ALA A 62 1.91 -20.08 -2.16
N THR A 63 1.45 -19.11 -2.95
CA THR A 63 2.33 -18.26 -3.77
C THR A 63 2.06 -16.79 -3.54
N LEU A 64 3.10 -15.96 -3.50
CA LEU A 64 3.04 -14.50 -3.59
C LEU A 64 3.58 -14.09 -4.96
N LYS A 65 2.75 -13.44 -5.78
CA LYS A 65 3.10 -13.07 -7.16
C LYS A 65 2.93 -11.57 -7.40
N VAL A 66 3.84 -10.99 -8.17
CA VAL A 66 3.66 -9.64 -8.72
C VAL A 66 2.64 -9.66 -9.85
N VAL A 67 1.70 -8.73 -9.80
CA VAL A 67 0.69 -8.48 -10.82
C VAL A 67 0.77 -7.01 -11.21
N ALA A 68 1.11 -6.74 -12.47
CA ALA A 68 1.03 -5.39 -13.00
C ALA A 68 -0.45 -5.01 -13.22
N ALA A 69 -0.77 -3.73 -13.10
CA ALA A 69 -2.07 -3.19 -13.44
C ALA A 69 -2.27 -3.09 -14.97
N ASP A 70 -2.35 -4.22 -15.66
CA ASP A 70 -2.91 -4.29 -17.01
C ASP A 70 -4.21 -5.09 -16.96
N ALA A 71 -5.27 -4.60 -17.62
CA ALA A 71 -6.60 -5.20 -17.61
C ALA A 71 -6.57 -6.69 -18.02
N ASN A 72 -5.68 -7.06 -18.94
CA ASN A 72 -5.50 -8.46 -19.37
C ASN A 72 -4.87 -9.36 -18.30
N THR A 73 -4.14 -8.80 -17.34
CA THR A 73 -3.34 -9.56 -16.37
C THR A 73 -4.01 -9.74 -15.01
N VAL A 74 -5.06 -8.98 -14.74
CA VAL A 74 -5.82 -9.01 -13.48
C VAL A 74 -7.00 -9.99 -13.57
N SER A 75 -7.47 -10.27 -14.79
CA SER A 75 -8.61 -11.17 -15.01
C SER A 75 -8.35 -12.62 -14.59
N GLY A 76 -9.35 -13.21 -13.92
CA GLY A 76 -9.37 -14.62 -13.53
C GLY A 76 -8.58 -15.01 -12.28
N LYS A 77 -7.89 -14.07 -11.62
CA LYS A 77 -7.14 -14.35 -10.39
C LYS A 77 -8.06 -14.49 -9.18
N LYS A 78 -7.81 -15.51 -8.35
CA LYS A 78 -8.59 -15.80 -7.13
C LYS A 78 -7.68 -15.70 -5.90
N SER A 79 -7.12 -14.52 -5.70
CA SER A 79 -6.23 -14.26 -4.57
C SER A 79 -6.97 -14.27 -3.24
N VAL A 80 -6.32 -14.84 -2.23
CA VAL A 80 -6.72 -14.85 -0.82
C VAL A 80 -6.25 -13.57 -0.14
N GLY A 81 -5.05 -13.08 -0.48
CA GLY A 81 -4.56 -11.80 0.01
C GLY A 81 -4.03 -10.94 -1.12
N THR A 82 -4.51 -9.71 -1.23
CA THR A 82 -4.04 -8.76 -2.25
C THR A 82 -3.45 -7.52 -1.58
N LEU A 83 -2.19 -7.23 -1.87
CA LEU A 83 -1.57 -5.94 -1.58
C LEU A 83 -1.75 -5.03 -2.79
N VAL A 84 -2.44 -3.91 -2.63
CA VAL A 84 -2.56 -2.85 -3.63
C VAL A 84 -1.63 -1.72 -3.22
N ASP A 85 -0.56 -1.51 -3.97
CA ASP A 85 0.47 -0.52 -3.69
C ASP A 85 0.26 0.75 -4.52
N GLU A 86 0.63 1.91 -3.96
CA GLU A 86 0.44 3.24 -4.57
C GLU A 86 -0.98 3.51 -5.12
N LEU A 87 -2.02 3.39 -4.27
CA LEU A 87 -3.42 3.56 -4.68
C LEU A 87 -3.71 4.91 -5.38
N TRP A 88 -3.00 5.99 -5.02
CA TRP A 88 -3.17 7.30 -5.66
C TRP A 88 -2.92 7.29 -7.17
N LEU A 89 -1.97 6.48 -7.65
CA LEU A 89 -1.71 6.33 -9.09
C LEU A 89 -2.88 5.65 -9.81
N PHE A 90 -3.52 4.67 -9.18
CA PHE A 90 -4.77 4.09 -9.70
C PHE A 90 -5.90 5.13 -9.76
N GLY A 91 -5.88 6.13 -8.87
CA GLY A 91 -6.81 7.26 -8.91
C GLY A 91 -6.79 8.05 -10.23
N LYS A 92 -5.69 7.98 -10.98
CA LYS A 92 -5.51 8.63 -12.29
C LYS A 92 -5.97 7.75 -13.47
N MET A 93 -6.28 6.48 -13.24
CA MET A 93 -6.70 5.52 -14.28
C MET A 93 -8.22 5.41 -14.35
N ALA A 94 -8.81 5.67 -15.51
CA ALA A 94 -10.27 5.66 -15.69
C ALA A 94 -10.92 4.30 -15.37
N ASN A 95 -10.23 3.19 -15.67
CA ASN A 95 -10.71 1.82 -15.47
C ASN A 95 -10.20 1.16 -14.17
N ALA A 96 -9.55 1.89 -13.27
CA ALA A 96 -9.00 1.30 -12.05
C ALA A 96 -10.05 0.68 -11.14
N GLU A 97 -11.27 1.21 -11.12
CA GLU A 97 -12.33 0.67 -10.26
C GLU A 97 -12.72 -0.75 -10.68
N ASP A 98 -12.94 -0.97 -11.97
CA ASP A 98 -13.27 -2.29 -12.51
C ASP A 98 -12.09 -3.27 -12.37
N MET A 99 -10.88 -2.80 -12.63
CA MET A 99 -9.65 -3.57 -12.45
C MET A 99 -9.48 -4.03 -10.98
N LEU A 100 -9.61 -3.12 -10.02
CA LEU A 100 -9.50 -3.47 -8.60
C LEU A 100 -10.62 -4.40 -8.16
N ARG A 101 -11.85 -4.20 -8.66
CA ARG A 101 -12.99 -5.08 -8.38
C ARG A 101 -12.73 -6.50 -8.86
N GLU A 102 -12.13 -6.65 -10.04
CA GLU A 102 -11.74 -7.96 -10.57
C GLU A 102 -10.60 -8.58 -9.76
N ALA A 103 -9.56 -7.80 -9.42
CA ALA A 103 -8.41 -8.25 -8.64
C ALA A 103 -8.79 -8.81 -7.26
N ILE A 104 -9.82 -8.24 -6.63
CA ILE A 104 -10.27 -8.61 -5.28
C ILE A 104 -11.53 -9.48 -5.30
N GLY A 105 -12.12 -9.74 -6.47
CA GLY A 105 -13.36 -10.52 -6.61
C GLY A 105 -13.24 -11.95 -6.07
N GLY A 106 -12.02 -12.50 -6.06
CA GLY A 106 -11.71 -13.81 -5.46
C GLY A 106 -12.12 -13.91 -3.98
N LEU A 107 -12.14 -12.80 -3.25
CA LEU A 107 -12.49 -12.75 -1.83
C LEU A 107 -13.91 -13.22 -1.52
N ALA A 108 -14.83 -13.12 -2.49
CA ALA A 108 -16.20 -13.60 -2.33
C ALA A 108 -16.26 -15.11 -1.98
N ALA A 109 -15.25 -15.89 -2.35
CA ALA A 109 -15.14 -17.32 -2.06
C ALA A 109 -13.99 -17.66 -1.09
N ARG A 110 -13.42 -16.65 -0.42
CA ARG A 110 -12.27 -16.76 0.50
C ARG A 110 -12.57 -15.97 1.78
N PRO A 111 -13.34 -16.53 2.73
CA PRO A 111 -13.77 -15.80 3.93
C PRO A 111 -12.60 -15.34 4.81
N GLU A 112 -11.46 -16.01 4.74
CA GLU A 112 -10.22 -15.63 5.42
C GLU A 112 -9.37 -14.60 4.66
N GLY A 113 -9.82 -14.22 3.46
CA GLY A 113 -9.05 -13.35 2.59
C GLY A 113 -9.10 -11.88 3.00
N PHE A 114 -8.15 -11.09 2.48
CA PHE A 114 -8.00 -9.69 2.83
C PHE A 114 -7.40 -8.85 1.70
N VAL A 115 -7.55 -7.53 1.80
CA VAL A 115 -6.85 -6.56 0.94
C VAL A 115 -6.11 -5.57 1.83
N ILE A 116 -4.86 -5.29 1.49
CA ILE A 116 -4.09 -4.19 2.05
C ILE A 116 -3.98 -3.13 0.97
N TYR A 117 -4.40 -1.90 1.26
CA TYR A 117 -4.17 -0.76 0.38
C TYR A 117 -3.07 0.11 0.99
N LEU A 118 -2.02 0.36 0.23
CA LEU A 118 -0.95 1.29 0.57
C LEU A 118 -1.01 2.48 -0.39
N THR A 119 -0.79 3.67 0.16
CA THR A 119 -0.73 4.89 -0.63
C THR A 119 -0.06 5.98 0.17
N THR A 120 0.55 6.92 -0.53
CA THR A 120 0.92 8.23 -0.03
C THR A 120 -0.02 9.28 -0.62
N GLN A 121 0.15 10.55 -0.22
CA GLN A 121 -0.53 11.63 -0.91
C GLN A 121 0.17 12.00 -2.22
N SER A 122 -0.65 12.42 -3.18
CA SER A 122 -0.21 12.97 -4.46
C SER A 122 0.00 14.47 -4.33
N ASN A 123 0.80 15.05 -5.23
CA ASN A 123 0.91 16.50 -5.40
C ASN A 123 -0.39 17.12 -5.94
N GLU A 124 -1.14 16.34 -6.71
CA GLU A 124 -2.51 16.67 -7.14
C GLU A 124 -3.56 16.21 -6.12
N PRO A 125 -4.74 16.88 -6.05
CA PRO A 125 -5.85 16.44 -5.23
C PRO A 125 -6.24 14.97 -5.48
N PRO A 126 -6.67 14.23 -4.45
CA PRO A 126 -7.14 12.86 -4.62
C PRO A 126 -8.22 12.74 -5.70
N ALA A 127 -8.08 11.76 -6.58
CA ALA A 127 -9.02 11.49 -7.67
C ALA A 127 -9.42 10.01 -7.74
N GLY A 128 -10.48 9.72 -8.49
CA GLY A 128 -10.90 8.36 -8.83
C GLY A 128 -11.06 7.43 -7.61
N VAL A 129 -10.55 6.21 -7.74
CA VAL A 129 -10.62 5.19 -6.68
C VAL A 129 -9.90 5.61 -5.39
N PHE A 130 -8.83 6.41 -5.49
CA PHE A 130 -8.10 6.89 -4.34
C PHE A 130 -8.95 7.87 -3.51
N ALA A 131 -9.57 8.87 -4.14
CA ALA A 131 -10.45 9.81 -3.46
C ALA A 131 -11.59 9.09 -2.71
N LYS A 132 -12.25 8.16 -3.40
CA LYS A 132 -13.35 7.35 -2.83
C LYS A 132 -12.88 6.56 -1.61
N LYS A 133 -11.74 5.87 -1.71
CA LYS A 133 -11.20 5.03 -0.63
C LYS A 133 -10.71 5.86 0.56
N LEU A 134 -10.03 6.98 0.31
CA LEU A 134 -9.59 7.89 1.36
C LEU A 134 -10.77 8.46 2.13
N GLN A 135 -11.82 8.91 1.42
CA GLN A 135 -13.02 9.42 2.08
C GLN A 135 -13.72 8.34 2.90
N TYR A 136 -13.87 7.13 2.34
CA TYR A 136 -14.43 5.99 3.07
C TYR A 136 -13.62 5.66 4.33
N ALA A 137 -12.29 5.63 4.24
CA ALA A 137 -11.42 5.35 5.37
C ALA A 137 -11.54 6.42 6.48
N ARG A 138 -11.66 7.70 6.11
CA ARG A 138 -11.95 8.80 7.06
C ARG A 138 -13.31 8.62 7.72
N ASP A 139 -14.35 8.31 6.95
CA ASP A 139 -15.71 8.15 7.49
C ASP A 139 -15.84 6.91 8.41
N VAL A 140 -15.07 5.85 8.16
CA VAL A 140 -14.95 4.70 9.09
C VAL A 140 -14.21 5.10 10.37
N ARG A 141 -13.05 5.76 10.25
CA ARG A 141 -12.27 6.25 11.39
C ARG A 141 -13.10 7.17 12.29
N ASP A 142 -13.86 8.06 11.67
CA ASP A 142 -14.66 9.08 12.35
C ASP A 142 -16.01 8.52 12.86
N GLY A 143 -16.28 7.22 12.66
CA GLY A 143 -17.49 6.55 13.15
C GLY A 143 -18.78 6.90 12.39
N LYS A 144 -18.69 7.62 11.26
CA LYS A 144 -19.84 7.88 10.39
C LYS A 144 -20.28 6.62 9.64
N ILE A 145 -19.33 5.75 9.33
CA ILE A 145 -19.56 4.41 8.78
C ILE A 145 -19.07 3.39 9.80
N ILE A 146 -19.93 2.44 10.18
CA ILE A 146 -19.55 1.35 11.07
C ILE A 146 -19.25 0.11 10.23
N ASP A 147 -17.97 -0.07 9.89
CA ASP A 147 -17.46 -1.28 9.23
C ASP A 147 -16.37 -1.93 10.09
N LYS A 148 -16.69 -3.08 10.69
CA LYS A 148 -15.77 -3.83 11.55
C LYS A 148 -14.71 -4.63 10.78
N GLN A 149 -14.84 -4.70 9.46
CA GLN A 149 -13.92 -5.43 8.58
C GLN A 149 -12.94 -4.49 7.86
N PHE A 150 -13.02 -3.18 8.12
CA PHE A 150 -12.15 -2.17 7.55
C PHE A 150 -11.34 -1.47 8.64
N VAL A 151 -10.01 -1.53 8.54
CA VAL A 151 -9.09 -0.91 9.51
C VAL A 151 -8.39 0.28 8.85
N PRO A 152 -8.86 1.52 9.05
CA PRO A 152 -8.17 2.71 8.54
C PRO A 152 -6.94 3.02 9.41
N VAL A 153 -5.76 3.06 8.79
CA VAL A 153 -4.54 3.61 9.39
C VAL A 153 -4.13 4.82 8.55
N ILE A 154 -4.38 6.03 9.07
CA ILE A 154 -4.20 7.28 8.33
C ILE A 154 -3.34 8.22 9.15
N TYR A 155 -2.25 8.69 8.55
CA TYR A 155 -1.39 9.74 9.09
C TYR A 155 -1.66 11.02 8.29
N GLU A 156 -2.54 11.88 8.81
CA GLU A 156 -2.92 13.13 8.16
C GLU A 156 -3.18 14.24 9.17
N HIS A 157 -2.99 15.49 8.74
CA HIS A 157 -3.31 16.64 9.57
C HIS A 157 -4.84 16.79 9.72
N PRO A 158 -5.33 17.14 10.92
CA PRO A 158 -6.75 17.41 11.12
C PRO A 158 -7.26 18.58 10.26
N PRO A 159 -8.54 18.56 9.83
CA PRO A 159 -9.10 19.62 8.98
C PRO A 159 -8.96 21.05 9.55
N GLU A 160 -9.04 21.21 10.86
CA GLU A 160 -8.85 22.48 11.57
C GLU A 160 -7.40 22.98 11.49
N MET A 161 -6.43 22.07 11.53
CA MET A 161 -5.01 22.37 11.36
C MET A 161 -4.70 22.75 9.90
N VAL A 162 -5.42 22.15 8.95
CA VAL A 162 -5.38 22.54 7.54
C VAL A 162 -5.95 23.94 7.35
N ARG A 163 -7.15 24.22 7.88
CA ARG A 163 -7.83 25.53 7.77
C ARG A 163 -7.04 26.68 8.41
N SER A 164 -6.39 26.43 9.55
CA SER A 164 -5.56 27.41 10.27
C SER A 164 -4.14 27.57 9.70
N LYS A 165 -3.79 26.80 8.65
CA LYS A 165 -2.44 26.71 8.08
C LYS A 165 -1.36 26.21 9.05
N GLU A 166 -1.73 25.65 10.19
CA GLU A 166 -0.78 25.08 11.15
C GLU A 166 -0.04 23.84 10.60
N HIS A 167 -0.64 23.11 9.67
CA HIS A 167 0.01 21.99 8.97
C HIS A 167 1.28 22.40 8.21
N LEU A 168 1.45 23.69 7.92
CA LEU A 168 2.65 24.23 7.27
C LEU A 168 3.79 24.49 8.25
N LYS A 169 3.64 24.20 9.56
CA LYS A 169 4.70 24.37 10.54
C LYS A 169 5.55 23.10 10.64
N VAL A 170 6.87 23.27 10.67
CA VAL A 170 7.83 22.15 10.76
C VAL A 170 7.60 21.26 11.99
N GLU A 171 7.18 21.85 13.12
CA GLU A 171 6.87 21.14 14.36
C GLU A 171 5.71 20.13 14.22
N ASN A 172 4.86 20.29 13.20
CA ASN A 172 3.73 19.40 12.96
C ASN A 172 4.06 18.23 12.01
N LEU A 173 5.24 18.21 11.37
CA LEU A 173 5.59 17.16 10.39
C LEU A 173 5.56 15.74 10.96
N ALA A 174 5.95 15.58 12.24
CA ALA A 174 5.96 14.28 12.91
C ALA A 174 4.57 13.65 13.01
N MET A 175 3.48 14.43 12.94
CA MET A 175 2.11 13.93 13.01
C MET A 175 1.70 13.09 11.80
N VAL A 176 2.26 13.42 10.63
CA VAL A 176 1.94 12.76 9.35
C VAL A 176 3.08 11.88 8.83
N ASN A 177 4.19 11.84 9.56
CA ASN A 177 5.36 11.05 9.23
C ASN A 177 5.66 10.05 10.35
N PRO A 178 5.08 8.82 10.30
CA PRO A 178 5.16 7.86 11.39
C PRO A 178 6.58 7.37 11.72
N ASN A 179 7.55 7.57 10.82
CA ASN A 179 8.95 7.17 11.04
C ASN A 179 9.88 8.37 11.26
N PHE A 180 9.34 9.56 11.54
CA PHE A 180 10.12 10.76 11.82
C PHE A 180 11.09 10.54 12.98
N GLY A 181 12.39 10.79 12.76
CA GLY A 181 13.45 10.58 13.76
C GLY A 181 13.93 9.14 13.90
N PHE A 182 13.38 8.19 13.15
CA PHE A 182 13.85 6.80 13.08
C PHE A 182 14.52 6.52 11.74
N SER A 183 13.75 6.03 10.76
CA SER A 183 14.26 5.79 9.40
C SER A 183 14.22 7.05 8.53
N VAL A 184 13.60 8.12 9.00
CA VAL A 184 13.51 9.41 8.30
C VAL A 184 14.47 10.41 8.96
N ASP A 185 15.41 10.92 8.15
CA ASP A 185 16.38 11.93 8.58
C ASP A 185 15.70 13.28 8.83
N GLN A 186 15.66 13.66 10.11
CA GLN A 186 15.11 14.92 10.57
C GLN A 186 15.87 16.13 10.01
N ALA A 187 17.21 16.09 9.99
CA ALA A 187 18.02 17.20 9.51
C ALA A 187 17.80 17.45 8.01
N PHE A 188 17.61 16.37 7.25
CA PHE A 188 17.22 16.45 5.85
C PHE A 188 15.85 17.14 5.69
N LEU A 189 14.81 16.67 6.37
CA LEU A 189 13.46 17.24 6.24
C LEU A 189 13.37 18.69 6.70
N GLU A 190 14.05 19.07 7.79
CA GLU A 190 14.10 20.46 8.24
C GLU A 190 14.83 21.37 7.24
N ARG A 191 15.83 20.84 6.53
CA ARG A 191 16.51 21.57 5.46
C ARG A 191 15.61 21.74 4.24
N GLU A 192 14.94 20.69 3.78
CA GLU A 192 14.02 20.79 2.63
C GLU A 192 12.81 21.67 2.96
N PHE A 193 12.31 21.63 4.20
CA PHE A 193 11.27 22.55 4.68
C PHE A 193 11.71 24.02 4.59
N ARG A 194 12.97 24.33 4.96
CA ARG A 194 13.51 25.70 4.84
C ARG A 194 13.60 26.15 3.38
N LYS A 195 14.04 25.28 2.47
CA LYS A 195 14.09 25.59 1.03
C LYS A 195 12.69 25.83 0.46
N ALA A 196 11.75 24.94 0.74
CA ALA A 196 10.37 25.09 0.30
C ALA A 196 9.72 26.40 0.80
N ARG A 197 10.09 26.84 2.01
CA ARG A 197 9.66 28.14 2.55
C ARG A 197 10.15 29.34 1.73
N GLU A 198 11.34 29.25 1.15
CA GLU A 198 11.91 30.30 0.29
C GLU A 198 11.34 30.25 -1.13
N GLU A 199 11.01 29.05 -1.63
CA GLU A 199 10.49 28.82 -2.99
C GLU A 199 8.97 29.03 -3.15
N GLY A 200 8.21 29.00 -2.04
CA GLY A 200 6.76 29.30 -2.02
C GLY A 200 5.85 28.08 -1.81
N GLU A 201 4.53 28.32 -1.69
CA GLU A 201 3.53 27.29 -1.31
C GLU A 201 3.47 26.08 -2.26
N GLU A 202 3.86 26.22 -3.54
CA GLU A 202 3.90 25.09 -4.49
C GLU A 202 4.96 24.05 -4.12
N SER A 203 6.13 24.48 -3.62
CA SER A 203 7.23 23.60 -3.20
C SER A 203 6.86 22.77 -1.94
N PHE A 204 5.88 23.22 -1.15
CA PHE A 204 5.37 22.46 0.00
C PHE A 204 4.42 21.31 -0.35
N ARG A 205 3.87 21.29 -1.57
CA ARG A 205 2.89 20.26 -1.98
C ARG A 205 3.53 18.99 -2.52
N GLY A 206 4.85 19.00 -2.74
CA GLY A 206 5.60 17.91 -3.36
C GLY A 206 5.60 17.98 -4.88
#